data_AF-A0A1G2EYM8-F1
#
_entry.id   AF-A0A1G2EYM8-F1
#
_cell.length_a   1.000
_cell.length_b   1.000
_cell.length_c   1.000
_cell.angle_alpha   90.00
_cell.angle_beta   90.00
_cell.angle_gamma   90.00
#
_symmetry.space_group_name_H-M   'P 1'
#
loop_
_entity.id
_entity.type
_entity.pdbx_description
1 polymer ?
#
loop_
_entity_poly.entity_id
_entity_poly.type
_entity_poly.pdbx_seq_one_letter_code
_entity_poly.pdbx_strand_id
1 'polypeptide(L)'
;MKKVLKIAVGWGSAFLPMIVFAQDFDRILTNTKTAVDKLIPILVAVAVIVFAWGIVQFIMAAGDEEKRANGRQLMIWGVVGIAVIVGIWGLVGVVLNFFGTSAGTSITLPRVN
;
A
#
# COMPACT_ATOMS: atom_id res chain seq x y z
N MET A 1 0.63 45.50 27.16
CA MET A 1 0.69 44.53 26.03
C MET A 1 1.96 43.68 26.01
N LYS A 2 3.17 44.25 26.10
CA LYS A 2 4.44 43.46 26.01
C LYS A 2 4.64 42.41 27.12
N LYS A 3 4.05 42.58 28.32
CA LYS A 3 4.16 41.62 29.44
C LYS A 3 3.32 40.35 29.23
N VAL A 4 2.11 40.50 28.68
CA VAL A 4 1.18 39.39 28.38
C VAL A 4 1.74 38.51 27.26
N LEU A 5 2.41 39.12 26.28
CA LEU A 5 3.09 38.42 25.19
C LEU A 5 4.23 37.52 25.71
N LYS A 6 5.03 37.98 26.67
CA LYS A 6 6.13 37.18 27.27
C LYS A 6 5.61 36.00 28.09
N ILE A 7 4.47 36.16 28.76
CA ILE A 7 3.84 35.10 29.54
C ILE A 7 3.24 34.06 28.59
N ALA A 8 2.50 34.48 27.56
CA ALA A 8 1.94 33.57 26.55
C ALA A 8 3.01 32.76 25.81
N VAL A 9 4.16 33.37 25.49
CA VAL A 9 5.32 32.67 24.90
C VAL A 9 5.94 31.68 25.89
N GLY A 10 6.02 32.02 27.18
CA GLY A 10 6.52 31.12 28.23
C GLY A 10 5.65 29.87 28.42
N TRP A 11 4.33 30.01 28.47
CA TRP A 11 3.42 28.85 28.53
C TRP A 11 3.38 28.08 27.21
N GLY A 12 3.39 28.75 26.06
CA GLY A 12 3.46 28.11 24.75
C GLY A 12 4.74 27.27 24.55
N SER A 13 5.89 27.75 25.07
CA SER A 13 7.16 27.00 25.01
C SER A 13 7.14 25.68 25.78
N ALA A 14 6.33 25.57 26.84
CA ALA A 14 6.18 24.33 27.60
C ALA A 14 5.37 23.26 26.84
N PHE A 15 4.56 23.66 25.86
CA PHE A 15 3.78 22.74 25.01
C PHE A 15 4.45 22.42 23.66
N LEU A 16 5.48 23.17 23.25
CA LEU A 16 6.32 22.83 22.08
C LEU A 16 6.86 21.39 22.08
N PRO A 17 7.42 20.85 23.19
CA PRO A 17 7.93 19.48 23.20
C PRO A 17 6.85 18.42 22.97
N MET A 18 5.58 18.70 23.30
CA MET A 18 4.46 17.78 23.07
C MET A 18 4.12 17.67 21.57
N ILE A 19 4.26 18.76 20.81
CA ILE A 19 4.07 18.79 19.35
C ILE A 19 5.21 18.05 18.64
N VAL A 20 6.45 18.22 19.11
CA VAL A 20 7.61 17.47 18.61
C VAL A 20 7.43 15.96 18.82
N PHE A 21 6.92 15.55 19.99
CA PHE A 21 6.64 14.14 20.27
C PHE A 21 5.54 13.55 19.37
N ALA A 22 4.48 14.32 19.05
CA ALA A 22 3.45 13.90 18.11
C ALA A 22 3.99 13.71 16.69
N GLN A 23 4.91 14.59 16.25
CA GLN A 23 5.56 14.46 14.94
C GLN A 23 6.42 13.20 14.81
N ASP A 24 7.04 12.71 15.89
CA ASP A 24 7.86 11.50 15.81
C ASP A 24 7.02 10.24 15.55
N PHE A 25 5.84 10.12 16.17
CA PHE A 25 4.92 9.00 15.91
C PHE A 25 4.37 9.06 14.48
N ASP A 26 3.91 10.23 14.03
CA ASP A 26 3.43 10.43 12.66
C ASP A 26 4.52 10.18 11.63
N ARG A 27 5.77 10.53 11.94
CA ARG A 27 6.91 10.32 11.05
C ARG A 27 7.24 8.83 10.91
N ILE A 28 7.22 8.06 11.99
CA ILE A 28 7.43 6.59 11.93
C ILE A 28 6.30 5.92 11.14
N LEU A 29 5.05 6.32 11.40
CA LEU A 29 3.89 5.79 10.71
C LEU A 29 3.92 6.12 9.21
N THR A 30 4.24 7.37 8.86
CA THR A 30 4.32 7.84 7.47
C THR A 30 5.48 7.21 6.73
N ASN A 31 6.64 7.06 7.37
CA ASN A 31 7.80 6.38 6.78
C ASN A 31 7.50 4.90 6.51
N THR A 32 6.83 4.23 7.46
CA THR A 32 6.42 2.82 7.30
C THR A 32 5.42 2.67 6.17
N LYS A 33 4.37 3.50 6.15
CA LYS A 33 3.37 3.49 5.09
C LYS A 33 4.00 3.73 3.72
N THR A 34 4.90 4.71 3.62
CA THR A 34 5.60 5.04 2.37
C THR A 34 6.51 3.91 1.90
N ALA A 35 7.17 3.20 2.81
CA ALA A 35 8.00 2.05 2.47
C ALA A 35 7.16 0.88 1.94
N VAL A 36 6.04 0.57 2.59
CA VAL A 36 5.12 -0.49 2.15
C VAL A 36 4.44 -0.13 0.82
N ASP A 37 3.96 1.10 0.67
CA ASP A 37 3.30 1.58 -0.56
C ASP A 37 4.23 1.49 -1.79
N LYS A 38 5.55 1.65 -1.60
CA LYS A 38 6.54 1.46 -2.67
C LYS A 38 6.83 0.00 -2.99
N LEU A 39 6.67 -0.91 -2.03
CA LEU A 39 6.97 -2.33 -2.20
C LEU A 39 5.84 -3.06 -2.94
N ILE A 40 4.57 -2.68 -2.71
CA ILE A 40 3.41 -3.28 -3.38
C ILE A 40 3.52 -3.31 -4.92
N PRO A 41 3.81 -2.20 -5.64
CA PRO A 41 3.90 -2.23 -7.09
C PRO A 41 5.04 -3.13 -7.60
N ILE A 42 6.13 -3.27 -6.84
CA ILE A 42 7.22 -4.20 -7.17
C ILE A 42 6.72 -5.65 -7.06
N LEU A 43 5.98 -5.96 -6.01
CA LEU A 43 5.40 -7.30 -5.80
C LEU A 43 4.41 -7.66 -6.92
N VAL A 44 3.57 -6.70 -7.33
CA VAL A 44 2.66 -6.86 -8.47
C VAL A 44 3.44 -7.13 -9.76
N ALA A 45 4.50 -6.36 -10.02
CA ALA A 45 5.33 -6.55 -11.21
C ALA A 45 5.95 -7.95 -11.25
N VAL A 46 6.51 -8.42 -10.14
CA VAL A 46 7.07 -9.78 -10.04
C VAL A 46 5.98 -10.85 -10.25
N ALA A 47 4.81 -10.70 -9.62
CA ALA A 47 3.71 -11.64 -9.78
C ALA A 47 3.25 -11.76 -11.25
N VAL A 48 3.14 -10.64 -11.96
CA VAL A 48 2.79 -10.61 -13.38
C VAL A 48 3.87 -11.26 -14.24
N ILE A 49 5.15 -11.03 -13.94
CA ILE A 49 6.26 -11.66 -14.67
C ILE A 49 6.23 -13.18 -14.49
N VAL A 50 6.05 -13.68 -13.26
CA VAL A 50 5.96 -15.13 -12.98
C VAL A 50 4.75 -15.74 -13.68
N PHE A 51 3.61 -15.06 -13.66
CA PHE A 51 2.41 -15.50 -14.36
C PHE A 51 2.62 -15.58 -15.88
N ALA A 52 3.21 -14.53 -16.49
CA ALA A 52 3.53 -14.50 -17.90
C ALA A 52 4.54 -15.59 -18.30
N TRP A 53 5.54 -15.83 -17.46
CA TRP A 53 6.51 -16.91 -17.67
C TRP A 53 5.86 -18.29 -17.65
N GLY A 54 4.91 -18.51 -16.74
CA GLY A 54 4.10 -19.73 -16.68
C GLY A 54 3.31 -19.96 -17.97
N ILE A 55 2.72 -18.91 -18.55
CA ILE A 55 2.00 -18.99 -19.84
C ILE A 55 2.94 -19.37 -20.98
N VAL A 56 4.09 -18.69 -21.09
CA VAL A 56 5.08 -18.97 -22.14
C VAL A 56 5.55 -20.42 -22.05
N GLN A 57 5.89 -20.89 -20.86
CA GLN A 57 6.30 -22.27 -20.63
C GLN A 57 5.19 -23.28 -20.96
N PHE A 58 3.94 -22.96 -20.60
CA PHE A 58 2.79 -23.82 -20.91
C PHE A 58 2.52 -23.96 -22.42
N ILE A 59 2.68 -22.87 -23.19
CA ILE A 59 2.51 -22.86 -24.65
C ILE A 59 3.67 -23.58 -25.34
N MET A 60 4.91 -23.30 -24.93
CA MET A 60 6.11 -23.91 -25.52
C MET A 60 6.24 -25.41 -25.24
N ALA A 61 5.59 -25.92 -24.20
CA ALA A 61 5.60 -27.32 -23.80
C ALA A 61 4.68 -28.23 -24.65
N ALA A 62 4.36 -27.87 -25.89
CA ALA A 62 3.33 -28.50 -26.73
C ALA A 62 3.53 -30.01 -27.05
N GLY A 63 4.62 -30.65 -26.63
CA GLY A 63 4.86 -32.08 -26.77
C GLY A 63 5.45 -32.77 -25.54
N ASP A 64 5.47 -32.10 -24.39
CA ASP A 64 6.10 -32.60 -23.15
C ASP A 64 5.15 -32.37 -21.96
N GLU A 65 4.50 -33.45 -21.52
CA GLU A 65 3.50 -33.45 -20.45
C GLU A 65 4.07 -32.88 -19.13
N GLU A 66 5.35 -33.15 -18.87
CA GLU A 66 6.04 -32.72 -17.65
C GLU A 66 6.31 -31.20 -17.67
N LYS A 67 6.73 -30.67 -18.82
CA LYS A 67 6.89 -29.22 -18.98
C LYS A 67 5.55 -28.48 -18.95
N ARG A 68 4.46 -29.09 -19.42
CA ARG A 68 3.10 -28.55 -19.30
C ARG A 68 2.62 -28.51 -17.87
N ALA A 69 2.87 -29.56 -17.09
CA ALA A 69 2.53 -29.59 -15.67
C ALA A 69 3.26 -28.47 -14.91
N ASN A 70 4.55 -28.28 -15.18
CA ASN A 70 5.35 -27.20 -14.60
C ASN A 70 4.86 -25.80 -14.99
N GLY A 71 4.58 -25.56 -16.28
CA GLY A 71 4.04 -24.27 -16.74
C GLY A 71 2.69 -23.94 -16.08
N ARG A 72 1.80 -24.93 -15.97
CA ARG A 72 0.51 -24.79 -15.27
C ARG A 72 0.71 -24.46 -13.79
N GLN A 73 1.66 -25.11 -13.12
CA GLN A 73 1.97 -24.84 -11.72
C GLN A 73 2.45 -23.40 -11.52
N LEU A 74 3.36 -22.91 -12.38
CA LEU A 74 3.82 -21.52 -12.34
C LEU A 74 2.69 -20.50 -12.57
N MET A 75 1.76 -20.79 -13.49
CA MET A 75 0.57 -19.96 -13.66
C MET A 75 -0.28 -19.90 -12.39
N ILE A 76 -0.52 -21.03 -11.72
CA ILE A 76 -1.27 -21.08 -10.47
C ILE A 76 -0.57 -20.23 -9.40
N TRP A 77 0.74 -20.37 -9.24
CA TRP A 77 1.50 -19.55 -8.29
C TRP A 77 1.42 -18.05 -8.61
N GLY A 78 1.45 -17.67 -9.89
CA GLY A 78 1.22 -16.29 -10.33
C GLY A 78 -0.18 -15.78 -9.98
N VAL A 79 -1.22 -16.57 -10.24
CA VAL A 79 -2.62 -16.22 -9.91
C VAL A 79 -2.81 -16.09 -8.40
N VAL A 80 -2.26 -17.02 -7.61
CA VAL A 80 -2.32 -16.97 -6.14
C VAL A 80 -1.63 -15.70 -5.63
N GLY A 81 -0.48 -15.33 -6.18
CA GLY A 81 0.22 -14.09 -5.84
C GLY A 81 -0.64 -12.85 -6.09
N ILE A 82 -1.30 -12.77 -7.25
CA ILE A 82 -2.22 -11.67 -7.58
C ILE A 82 -3.44 -11.67 -6.65
N ALA A 83 -4.02 -12.85 -6.38
CA ALA A 83 -5.17 -12.99 -5.51
C ALA A 83 -4.89 -12.53 -4.07
N VAL A 84 -3.69 -12.79 -3.54
CA VAL A 84 -3.27 -12.29 -2.22
C VAL A 84 -3.20 -10.76 -2.21
N ILE A 85 -2.60 -10.15 -3.25
CA ILE A 85 -2.48 -8.68 -3.33
C ILE A 85 -3.87 -8.03 -3.36
N VAL A 86 -4.75 -8.51 -4.23
CA VAL A 86 -6.13 -8.01 -4.33
C VAL A 86 -6.93 -8.30 -3.06
N GLY A 87 -6.73 -9.48 -2.47
CA GLY A 87 -7.38 -9.91 -1.23
C GLY A 87 -7.05 -9.01 -0.04
N ILE A 88 -5.79 -8.58 0.09
CA ILE A 88 -5.39 -7.62 1.14
C ILE A 88 -6.12 -6.29 0.95
N TRP A 89 -6.17 -5.73 -0.27
CA TRP A 89 -6.89 -4.49 -0.54
C TRP A 89 -8.40 -4.61 -0.32
N GLY A 90 -8.99 -5.75 -0.70
CA GLY A 90 -10.39 -6.05 -0.43
C GLY A 90 -10.68 -6.11 1.06
N LEU A 91 -9.83 -6.80 1.84
CA LEU A 91 -9.97 -6.89 3.29
C LEU A 91 -9.80 -5.53 3.96
N VAL A 92 -8.80 -4.74 3.55
CA VAL A 92 -8.61 -3.36 4.03
C VAL A 92 -9.86 -2.53 3.75
N GLY A 93 -10.44 -2.61 2.54
CA GLY A 93 -11.69 -1.93 2.21
C GLY A 93 -12.86 -2.35 3.10
N VAL A 94 -13.01 -3.64 3.39
CA VAL A 94 -14.04 -4.14 4.31
C VAL A 94 -13.85 -3.57 5.71
N VAL A 95 -12.63 -3.64 6.26
CA VAL A 95 -12.31 -3.10 7.59
C VAL A 95 -12.61 -1.61 7.67
N LEU A 96 -12.20 -0.84 6.66
CA LEU A 96 -12.43 0.61 6.62
C LEU A 96 -13.93 0.96 6.57
N ASN A 97 -14.72 0.19 5.82
CA ASN A 97 -16.18 0.34 5.79
C ASN A 97 -16.80 -0.01 7.16
N PHE A 98 -16.32 -1.05 7.84
CA PHE A 98 -16.78 -1.41 9.18
C PHE A 98 -16.54 -0.30 10.22
N PHE A 99 -15.43 0.42 10.12
CA PHE A 99 -15.13 1.55 11.00
C PHE A 99 -15.73 2.88 10.54
N GLY A 100 -16.50 2.91 9.44
CA GLY A 100 -17.09 4.14 8.88
C GLY A 100 -16.05 5.13 8.34
N THR A 101 -14.79 4.71 8.22
CA THR A 101 -13.72 5.51 7.64
C THR A 101 -13.74 5.31 6.14
N SER A 102 -14.32 6.26 5.40
CA SER A 102 -14.20 6.24 3.94
C SER A 102 -12.73 6.43 3.57
N ALA A 103 -12.06 5.38 3.10
CA ALA A 103 -10.87 5.57 2.28
C ALA A 103 -11.32 6.28 1.02
N GLY A 104 -11.31 7.61 1.06
CA GLY A 104 -11.64 8.46 -0.06
C GLY A 104 -10.68 8.14 -1.20
N THR A 105 -11.11 7.28 -2.12
CA THR A 105 -10.77 7.45 -3.52
C THR A 105 -11.54 8.71 -3.94
N SER A 106 -11.02 9.87 -3.53
CA SER A 106 -11.53 11.15 -4.01
C SER A 106 -11.21 11.20 -5.49
N ILE A 107 -12.14 10.71 -6.30
CA ILE A 107 -12.18 10.99 -7.74
C ILE A 107 -12.49 12.48 -7.82
N THR A 108 -11.45 13.31 -7.76
CA THR A 108 -11.54 14.72 -8.13
C THR A 108 -11.87 14.73 -9.62
N LEU A 109 -13.17 14.85 -9.90
CA LEU A 109 -13.63 15.23 -11.22
C LEU A 109 -13.07 16.64 -11.50
N PRO A 110 -12.43 16.90 -12.64
CA PRO A 110 -12.01 18.24 -13.02
C PRO A 110 -13.25 19.14 -13.08
N ARG A 111 -13.37 20.07 -12.12
CA ARG A 111 -14.36 21.15 -12.20
C ARG A 111 -13.81 22.18 -13.19
N VAL A 112 -14.39 22.20 -14.38
CA VAL A 112 -14.32 23.39 -15.24
C VAL A 112 -15.02 24.53 -14.52
N ASN A 113 -14.31 25.64 -14.35
CA ASN A 113 -14.86 26.91 -13.85
C ASN A 113 -15.71 27.57 -14.91
#